data_AF-A0A521R401-F1
#
_entry.id   AF-A0A521R401-F1
#
_cell.length_a   1.000
_cell.length_b   1.000
_cell.length_c   1.000
_cell.angle_alpha   90.00
_cell.angle_beta   90.00
_cell.angle_gamma   90.00
#
_symmetry.space_group_name_H-M   'P 1'
#
loop_
_entity.id
_entity.type
_entity.pdbx_description
1 polymer ?
#
loop_
_entity_poly.entity_id
_entity_poly.type
_entity_poly.pdbx_seq_one_letter_code
_entity_poly.pdbx_strand_id
1 'polypeptide(L)'
;MSKTANYALLPSESGLDFDNNGAAGAVTFTLPTAIVGLTYTFTAMELFDLVIDAPPGVLIYLGESVSTAGGTLTASAPGPAVRLKCRSATEWVAQFFAGSWTAA
;
A
#
# COMPACT_ATOMS: atom_id res chain seq x y z
N MET A 1 9.47 2.82 -7.96
CA MET A 1 10.21 1.55 -8.17
C MET A 1 9.19 0.56 -8.68
N SER A 2 9.23 0.30 -9.98
CA SER A 2 8.22 -0.53 -10.63
C SER A 2 8.38 -2.00 -10.25
N LYS A 3 7.27 -2.66 -9.90
CA LYS A 3 7.17 -4.11 -9.74
C LYS A 3 6.07 -4.62 -10.66
N THR A 4 6.38 -5.66 -11.43
CA THR A 4 5.43 -6.29 -12.37
C THR A 4 4.84 -7.60 -11.82
N ALA A 5 5.12 -7.92 -10.56
CA ALA A 5 4.67 -9.10 -9.84
C ALA A 5 4.65 -8.80 -8.33
N ASN A 6 3.95 -9.64 -7.57
CA ASN A 6 3.81 -9.50 -6.12
C ASN A 6 5.18 -9.34 -5.43
N TYR A 7 5.23 -8.45 -4.43
CA TYR A 7 6.48 -8.06 -3.78
C TYR A 7 6.28 -7.83 -2.28
N ALA A 8 7.10 -8.50 -1.47
CA ALA A 8 7.19 -8.23 -0.04
C ALA A 8 8.21 -7.11 0.20
N LEU A 9 7.75 -6.02 0.82
CA LEU A 9 8.59 -4.87 1.13
C LEU A 9 9.53 -5.15 2.31
N LEU A 10 10.72 -4.57 2.27
CA LEU A 10 11.69 -4.63 3.36
C LEU A 10 11.69 -3.33 4.16
N PRO A 11 11.86 -3.36 5.50
CA PRO A 11 11.99 -2.15 6.31
C PRO A 11 13.09 -1.18 5.82
N SER A 12 14.15 -1.70 5.20
CA SER A 12 15.25 -0.92 4.61
C SER A 12 14.84 -0.11 3.37
N GLU A 13 13.69 -0.41 2.78
CA GLU A 13 13.13 0.29 1.63
C GLU A 13 12.21 1.46 2.04
N SER A 14 12.13 1.77 3.34
CA SER A 14 11.33 2.88 3.83
C SER A 14 11.77 4.20 3.20
N GLY A 15 10.78 4.96 2.74
CA GLY A 15 10.95 6.23 2.04
C GLY A 15 11.02 6.09 0.52
N LEU A 16 10.98 4.87 -0.01
CA LEU A 16 10.90 4.63 -1.45
C LEU A 16 9.45 4.66 -1.95
N ASP A 17 9.33 4.99 -3.23
CA ASP A 17 8.08 4.97 -3.98
C ASP A 17 8.00 3.69 -4.82
N PHE A 18 6.82 3.09 -4.89
CA PHE A 18 6.53 1.85 -5.61
C PHE A 18 5.35 2.02 -6.56
N ASP A 19 5.38 1.29 -7.66
CA ASP A 19 4.35 1.34 -8.70
C ASP A 19 4.24 0.00 -9.43
N ASN A 20 3.14 -0.21 -10.16
CA ASN A 20 2.89 -1.42 -10.94
C ASN A 20 3.13 -1.23 -12.45
N ASN A 21 3.91 -0.24 -12.87
CA ASN A 21 4.14 0.05 -14.29
C ASN A 21 4.70 -1.17 -15.03
N GLY A 22 4.09 -1.53 -16.17
CA GLY A 22 4.44 -2.71 -16.96
C GLY A 22 3.89 -4.04 -16.43
N ALA A 23 3.03 -4.03 -15.41
CA ALA A 23 2.37 -5.24 -14.95
C ALA A 23 1.37 -5.78 -15.99
N ALA A 24 1.31 -7.10 -16.14
CA ALA A 24 0.34 -7.81 -17.00
C ALA A 24 -0.82 -8.43 -16.20
N GLY A 25 -0.93 -8.06 -14.91
CA GLY A 25 -1.91 -8.58 -13.96
C GLY A 25 -1.80 -7.84 -12.63
N ALA A 26 -2.59 -8.25 -11.65
CA ALA A 26 -2.57 -7.63 -10.32
C ALA A 26 -1.19 -7.75 -9.66
N VAL A 27 -0.81 -6.70 -8.92
CA VAL A 27 0.44 -6.64 -8.14
C VAL A 27 0.12 -6.33 -6.69
N THR A 28 0.44 -7.28 -5.81
CA THR A 28 0.33 -7.12 -4.36
C THR A 28 1.66 -6.71 -3.75
N PHE A 29 1.65 -5.61 -3.02
CA PHE A 29 2.73 -5.17 -2.15
C PHE A 29 2.40 -5.53 -0.70
N THR A 30 3.12 -6.50 -0.13
CA THR A 30 2.95 -6.85 1.28
C THR A 30 3.81 -5.92 2.14
N LEU A 31 3.16 -5.18 3.04
CA LEU A 31 3.83 -4.30 3.99
C LEU A 31 4.69 -5.12 4.96
N PRO A 32 5.85 -4.60 5.40
CA PRO A 32 6.67 -5.30 6.38
C PRO A 32 6.00 -5.30 7.76
N THR A 33 6.61 -6.00 8.72
CA THR A 33 6.28 -5.84 10.14
C THR A 33 6.22 -4.36 10.51
N ALA A 34 5.12 -3.96 11.15
CA ALA A 34 4.86 -2.57 11.50
C ALA A 34 5.89 -2.04 12.52
N ILE A 35 6.76 -1.15 12.07
CA ILE A 35 7.73 -0.43 12.91
C ILE A 35 7.43 1.06 12.78
N VAL A 36 7.25 1.74 13.92
CA VAL A 36 6.85 3.16 13.95
C VAL A 36 7.83 4.01 13.14
N GLY A 37 7.27 4.84 12.25
CA GLY A 37 8.04 5.76 11.43
C GLY A 37 8.40 5.27 10.03
N LEU A 38 8.24 3.97 9.72
CA LEU A 38 8.37 3.49 8.35
C LEU A 38 7.36 4.18 7.43
N THR A 39 7.77 4.51 6.20
CA THR A 39 6.92 5.13 5.18
C THR A 39 7.10 4.49 3.82
N TYR A 40 6.01 4.35 3.07
CA TYR A 40 6.03 3.87 1.68
C TYR A 40 5.02 4.64 0.85
N THR A 41 5.38 4.96 -0.40
CA THR A 41 4.46 5.55 -1.37
C THR A 41 4.12 4.52 -2.43
N PHE A 42 2.86 4.46 -2.83
CA PHE A 42 2.36 3.59 -3.89
C PHE A 42 1.65 4.43 -4.94
N THR A 43 1.81 4.09 -6.21
CA THR A 43 1.09 4.70 -7.32
C THR A 43 0.67 3.62 -8.32
N ALA A 44 -0.62 3.53 -8.61
CA ALA A 44 -1.10 2.65 -9.67
C ALA A 44 -0.83 3.31 -11.03
N MET A 45 -0.11 2.62 -11.90
CA MET A 45 0.29 3.07 -13.24
C MET A 45 -0.31 2.21 -14.35
N GLU A 46 -0.89 1.05 -14.01
CA GLU A 46 -1.54 0.14 -14.95
C GLU A 46 -3.04 -0.04 -14.65
N LEU A 47 -3.77 -0.61 -15.63
CA LEU A 47 -5.20 -0.96 -15.53
C LEU A 47 -5.48 -2.23 -14.70
N PHE A 48 -4.46 -2.77 -14.04
CA PHE A 48 -4.57 -3.91 -13.15
C PHE A 48 -4.47 -3.45 -11.70
N ASP A 49 -5.05 -4.24 -10.80
CA ASP A 49 -5.06 -3.93 -9.37
C ASP A 49 -3.65 -3.76 -8.81
N LEU A 50 -3.42 -2.62 -8.14
CA LEU A 50 -2.34 -2.45 -7.19
C LEU A 50 -2.94 -2.64 -5.80
N VAL A 51 -2.52 -3.70 -5.13
CA VAL A 51 -2.97 -4.08 -3.79
C VAL A 51 -1.86 -3.80 -2.79
N ILE A 52 -2.19 -3.13 -1.70
CA ILE A 52 -1.33 -2.99 -0.53
C ILE A 52 -1.90 -3.91 0.55
N ASP A 53 -1.12 -4.88 0.99
CA ASP A 53 -1.52 -5.94 1.90
C ASP A 53 -0.87 -5.75 3.28
N ALA A 54 -1.70 -5.64 4.33
CA ALA A 54 -1.22 -5.46 5.69
C ALA A 54 -0.93 -6.81 6.37
N PRO A 55 0.09 -6.90 7.25
CA PRO A 55 0.28 -8.07 8.08
C PRO A 55 -0.94 -8.37 8.98
N PRO A 56 -1.15 -9.62 9.41
CA PRO A 56 -2.24 -9.98 10.31
C PRO A 56 -2.28 -9.11 11.57
N GLY A 57 -3.47 -8.67 11.97
CA GLY A 57 -3.66 -7.82 13.15
C GLY A 57 -3.34 -6.33 12.94
N VAL A 58 -2.93 -5.93 11.73
CA VAL A 58 -2.59 -4.55 11.40
C VAL A 58 -3.70 -3.90 10.57
N LEU A 59 -4.11 -2.69 10.95
CA LEU A 59 -5.10 -1.88 10.23
C LEU A 59 -4.41 -0.87 9.31
N ILE A 60 -5.07 -0.55 8.19
CA ILE A 60 -4.70 0.59 7.34
C ILE A 60 -5.82 1.64 7.40
N TYR A 61 -5.47 2.84 7.85
CA TYR A 61 -6.34 4.01 7.86
C TYR A 61 -6.16 4.81 6.57
N LEU A 62 -7.23 5.00 5.83
CA LEU A 62 -7.32 5.78 4.59
C LEU A 62 -8.39 6.87 4.76
N GLY A 63 -7.98 8.04 5.24
CA GLY A 63 -8.93 9.12 5.57
C GLY A 63 -9.92 8.66 6.64
N GLU A 64 -11.21 8.66 6.31
CA GLU A 64 -12.29 8.19 7.19
C GLU A 64 -12.59 6.69 7.05
N SER A 65 -11.95 6.01 6.08
CA SER A 65 -12.08 4.56 5.88
C SER A 65 -10.96 3.80 6.59
N VAL A 66 -11.27 2.59 7.06
CA VAL A 66 -10.33 1.71 7.74
C VAL A 66 -10.48 0.30 7.18
N SER A 67 -9.37 -0.38 6.89
CA SER A 67 -9.38 -1.78 6.47
C SER A 67 -9.81 -2.70 7.62
N THR A 68 -10.10 -3.97 7.33
CA THR A 68 -10.06 -5.00 8.38
C THR A 68 -8.62 -5.24 8.86
N ALA A 69 -8.45 -5.92 9.98
CA ALA A 69 -7.13 -6.26 10.51
C ALA A 69 -6.46 -7.33 9.64
N GLY A 70 -5.26 -7.04 9.11
CA GLY A 70 -4.67 -7.83 8.02
C GLY A 70 -5.37 -7.61 6.68
N GLY A 71 -6.06 -6.48 6.54
CA GLY A 71 -6.81 -6.10 5.35
C GLY A 71 -5.94 -5.45 4.27
N THR A 72 -6.60 -4.91 3.26
CA THR A 72 -5.97 -4.38 2.04
C THR A 72 -6.39 -2.97 1.70
N LEU A 73 -5.55 -2.26 0.96
CA LEU A 73 -5.94 -1.12 0.14
C LEU A 73 -5.75 -1.46 -1.35
N THR A 74 -6.78 -1.27 -2.17
CA THR A 74 -6.72 -1.61 -3.60
C THR A 74 -7.05 -0.41 -4.48
N ALA A 75 -6.22 -0.18 -5.50
CA ALA A 75 -6.51 0.72 -6.62
C ALA A 75 -6.62 -0.11 -7.91
N SER A 76 -7.73 0.02 -8.65
CA SER A 76 -8.08 -0.79 -9.82
C SER A 76 -7.99 -0.03 -11.17
N ALA A 77 -7.37 1.14 -11.16
CA ALA A 77 -7.16 1.98 -12.33
C ALA A 77 -5.85 2.76 -12.16
N PRO A 78 -5.21 3.22 -13.25
CA PRO A 78 -4.01 4.05 -13.17
C PRO A 78 -4.34 5.47 -12.66
N GLY A 79 -3.41 6.07 -11.94
CA GLY A 79 -3.49 7.43 -11.40
C GLY A 79 -3.56 7.55 -9.87
N PRO A 80 -4.29 6.68 -9.13
CA PRO A 80 -4.32 6.73 -7.68
C PRO A 80 -2.93 6.60 -7.05
N ALA A 81 -2.68 7.40 -6.01
CA ALA A 81 -1.45 7.38 -5.24
C ALA A 81 -1.75 7.48 -3.75
N VAL A 82 -0.95 6.82 -2.91
CA VAL A 82 -1.08 6.87 -1.44
C VAL A 82 0.29 6.81 -0.79
N ARG A 83 0.51 7.63 0.24
CA ARG A 83 1.69 7.53 1.10
C ARG A 83 1.26 7.06 2.48
N LEU A 84 1.69 5.85 2.84
CA LEU A 84 1.44 5.27 4.16
C LEU A 84 2.60 5.57 5.10
N LYS A 85 2.27 5.81 6.37
CA LYS A 85 3.21 5.89 7.49
C LYS A 85 2.76 4.97 8.61
N CYS A 86 3.67 4.15 9.12
CA CYS A 86 3.43 3.33 10.29
C CYS A 86 3.33 4.22 11.54
N ARG A 87 2.18 4.19 12.21
CA ARG A 87 1.89 5.01 13.40
C ARG A 87 2.14 4.26 14.70
N SER A 88 1.89 2.95 14.70
CA SER A 88 2.00 2.04 15.83
C SER A 88 2.31 0.62 15.32
N ALA A 89 2.53 -0.35 16.23
CA ALA A 89 2.76 -1.74 15.86
C ALA A 89 1.55 -2.43 15.19
N THR A 90 0.38 -1.76 15.15
CA THR A 90 -0.87 -2.30 14.62
C THR A 90 -1.55 -1.39 13.62
N GLU A 91 -0.94 -0.26 13.23
CA GLU A 91 -1.62 0.76 12.41
C GLU A 91 -0.68 1.41 11.39
N TRP A 92 -1.10 1.39 10.14
CA TRP A 92 -0.61 2.28 9.08
C TRP A 92 -1.62 3.37 8.79
N VAL A 93 -1.16 4.59 8.57
CA VAL A 93 -2.03 5.74 8.28
C VAL A 93 -1.60 6.39 6.98
N ALA A 94 -2.54 6.60 6.07
CA ALA A 94 -2.32 7.41 4.89
C ALA A 94 -2.06 8.87 5.31
N GLN A 95 -0.85 9.37 5.05
CA GLN A 95 -0.51 10.78 5.24
C GLN A 95 -1.04 11.65 4.10
N PHE A 96 -1.20 11.04 2.93
CA PHE A 96 -1.78 11.62 1.74
C PHE A 96 -2.34 10.48 0.89
N PHE A 97 -3.46 10.72 0.21
CA PHE A 97 -3.92 9.89 -0.88
C PHE A 97 -4.61 10.74 -1.95
N ALA A 98 -4.55 10.26 -3.19
CA ALA A 98 -5.27 10.80 -4.33
C ALA A 98 -5.85 9.65 -5.16
N GLY A 99 -6.94 9.94 -5.86
CA GLY A 99 -7.69 8.94 -6.60
C GLY A 99 -8.48 7.99 -5.69
N SER A 100 -9.06 6.97 -6.30
CA SER A 100 -9.91 6.01 -5.61
C SER A 100 -9.10 4.83 -5.08
N TRP A 101 -9.27 4.54 -3.79
CA TRP A 101 -8.73 3.37 -3.12
C TRP A 101 -9.84 2.72 -2.31
N THR A 102 -9.91 1.38 -2.36
CA THR A 102 -10.86 0.60 -1.56
C THR A 102 -10.12 -0.01 -0.38
N ALA A 103 -10.56 0.31 0.85
CA ALA A 103 -10.11 -0.36 2.06
C ALA A 103 -11.03 -1.54 2.37
N ALA A 104 -10.47 -2.73 2.57
CA ALA A 104 -11.20 -3.96 2.88
C ALA A 104 -10.51 -4.73 4.01
#